data_AF-T1C2N5-F1
#
_entry.id   AF-T1C2N5-F1
#
_cell.length_a   1.000
_cell.length_b   1.000
_cell.length_c   1.000
_cell.angle_alpha   90.00
_cell.angle_beta   90.00
_cell.angle_gamma   90.00
#
_symmetry.space_group_name_H-M   'P 1'
#
loop_
_entity.id
_entity.type
_entity.pdbx_description
1 polymer ?
#
loop_
_entity_poly.entity_id
_entity_poly.type
_entity_poly.pdbx_seq_one_letter_code
_entity_poly.pdbx_strand_id
1 'polypeptide(L)' 'MGKVRTRIESGKLFVDFRYRGQRCREQTDFADTPANRRLLQGLLKRIERAISEGSFVYSAFFPDSPRAALMAAPGLPP' A
#
# COMPACT_ATOMS: atom_id res chain seq x y z
N MET A 1 5.71 -0.43 -9.87
CA MET A 1 5.01 0.83 -10.20
C MET A 1 3.60 0.83 -9.64
N GLY A 2 3.51 1.18 -8.36
CA GLY A 2 2.24 1.54 -7.73
C GLY A 2 1.82 2.98 -8.06
N LYS A 3 0.62 3.36 -7.65
CA LYS A 3 0.05 4.70 -7.84
C LYS A 3 -0.76 5.11 -6.62
N VAL A 4 -0.66 6.38 -6.24
CA VAL A 4 -1.55 7.02 -5.25
C VAL A 4 -2.73 7.63 -6.00
N ARG A 5 -3.94 7.28 -5.59
CA ARG A 5 -5.19 7.75 -6.21
C ARG A 5 -6.19 8.18 -5.13
N THR A 6 -7.16 8.98 -5.52
CA THR A 6 -8.26 9.41 -4.66
C THR A 6 -9.47 8.53 -4.90
N ARG A 7 -10.12 8.08 -3.83
CA ARG A 7 -11.41 7.40 -3.90
C ARG A 7 -12.50 8.45 -4.01
N ILE A 8 -13.22 8.45 -5.12
CA ILE A 8 -14.24 9.46 -5.45
C ILE A 8 -15.37 9.44 -4.41
N GLU A 9 -15.76 8.27 -3.92
CA GLU A 9 -16.85 8.12 -2.95
C GLU A 9 -16.54 8.70 -1.57
N SER A 10 -15.29 8.59 -1.09
CA SER A 10 -14.91 9.01 0.27
C SER A 10 -14.02 10.26 0.30
N GLY A 11 -13.52 10.71 -0.85
CA GLY A 11 -12.51 11.78 -0.92
C GLY A 11 -11.15 11.42 -0.33
N LYS A 12 -10.96 10.15 0.07
CA LYS A 12 -9.75 9.67 0.73
C LYS A 12 -8.74 9.11 -0.26
N LEU A 13 -7.46 9.27 0.05
CA LEU A 13 -6.36 8.73 -0.74
C LEU A 13 -6.19 7.23 -0.48
N PHE A 14 -5.78 6.52 -1.51
CA PHE A 14 -5.41 5.11 -1.42
C PHE A 14 -4.18 4.83 -2.27
N VAL A 15 -3.41 3.82 -1.85
CA VAL A 15 -2.21 3.36 -2.53
C VAL A 15 -2.52 2.05 -3.24
N ASP A 16 -2.31 2.02 -4.54
CA ASP A 16 -2.47 0.83 -5.39
C ASP A 16 -1.10 0.36 -5.85
N PHE A 17 -0.65 -0.81 -5.41
CA PHE A 17 0.63 -1.38 -5.82
C PHE A 17 0.50 -2.89 -6.05
N ARG A 18 1.53 -3.50 -6.63
CA ARG A 18 1.61 -4.95 -6.80
C ARG A 18 2.76 -5.47 -5.96
N TYR A 19 2.50 -6.54 -5.21
CA TYR A 19 3.48 -7.24 -4.41
C TYR A 19 3.27 -8.74 -4.56
N ARG A 20 4.33 -9.50 -4.88
CA ARG A 20 4.30 -10.96 -5.13
C ARG A 20 3.20 -11.40 -6.11
N GLY A 21 2.98 -10.63 -7.18
CA GLY A 21 1.94 -10.91 -8.18
C GLY A 21 0.52 -10.51 -7.75
N GLN A 22 0.29 -10.16 -6.48
CA GLN A 22 -1.00 -9.75 -5.96
C GLN A 22 -1.16 -8.23 -6.00
N ARG A 23 -2.32 -7.77 -6.46
CA ARG A 23 -2.68 -6.35 -6.40
C ARG A 23 -3.12 -5.98 -4.98
N CYS A 24 -2.40 -5.04 -4.39
CA CYS A 24 -2.64 -4.49 -3.06
C CYS A 24 -3.21 -3.09 -3.20
N ARG A 25 -4.45 -2.89 -2.73
CA ARG A 25 -5.10 -1.58 -2.64
C ARG A 25 -5.32 -1.27 -1.17
N GLU A 26 -4.53 -0.35 -0.65
CA GLU A 26 -4.64 0.12 0.73
C GLU A 26 -5.31 1.48 0.79
N GLN A 27 -6.45 1.53 1.47
CA GLN A 27 -7.15 2.77 1.74
C GLN A 27 -6.51 3.45 2.93
N THR A 28 -6.38 4.77 2.86
CA THR A 28 -5.86 5.57 3.96
C THR A 28 -6.94 6.51 4.46
N ASP A 29 -6.79 7.04 5.67
CA ASP A 29 -7.72 8.05 6.19
C ASP A 29 -7.41 9.47 5.68
N PHE A 30 -6.36 9.64 4.87
CA PHE A 30 -5.94 10.94 4.40
C PHE A 30 -6.87 11.49 3.31
N ALA A 31 -7.37 12.70 3.50
CA ALA A 31 -8.07 13.45 2.44
C ALA A 31 -7.12 13.79 1.27
N ASP A 32 -7.67 13.96 0.08
CA ASP A 32 -6.93 14.35 -1.14
C ASP A 32 -6.45 15.81 -1.07
N THR A 33 -5.35 16.01 -0.35
CA THR A 33 -4.62 17.27 -0.31
C THR A 33 -3.23 17.09 -0.93
N PRO A 34 -2.64 18.16 -1.51
CA PRO A 34 -1.29 18.08 -2.09
C PRO A 34 -0.23 17.60 -1.10
N ALA A 35 -0.36 17.96 0.18
CA ALA A 35 0.54 17.54 1.25
C ALA A 35 0.42 16.03 1.52
N ASN A 36 -0.80 15.53 1.71
CA ASN A 36 -1.04 14.10 1.95
C ASN A 36 -0.66 13.25 0.75
N ARG A 37 -0.92 13.74 -0.47
CA ARG A 37 -0.54 13.05 -1.70
C ARG A 37 0.97 12.93 -1.83
N ARG A 38 1.73 13.97 -1.50
CA ARG A 38 3.21 13.91 -1.46
C ARG A 38 3.71 12.93 -0.40
N LEU A 39 3.10 12.92 0.78
CA LEU A 39 3.39 11.95 1.85
C LEU A 39 3.20 10.51 1.37
N LEU A 40 2.03 10.19 0.80
CA LEU A 40 1.73 8.86 0.29
C LEU A 40 2.56 8.48 -0.93
N GLN A 41 2.95 9.43 -1.78
CA GLN A 41 3.89 9.18 -2.86
C GLN A 41 5.28 8.82 -2.32
N GLY A 42 5.73 9.50 -1.25
CA GLY A 42 6.97 9.14 -0.55
C GLY A 42 6.90 7.76 0.09
N LEU A 43 5.77 7.44 0.73
CA LEU A 43 5.48 6.11 1.27
C LEU A 43 5.55 5.04 0.17
N LEU A 44 4.87 5.27 -0.96
CA LEU A 44 4.86 4.36 -2.09
C LEU A 44 6.28 4.12 -2.63
N LYS A 45 7.10 5.17 -2.76
CA LYS A 45 8.51 5.00 -3.17
C LYS A 45 9.31 4.14 -2.19
N ARG A 46 9.09 4.32 -0.88
CA ARG A 46 9.71 3.48 0.16
C ARG A 46 9.27 2.03 0.06
N ILE A 47 7.98 1.79 -0.17
CA ILE A 47 7.40 0.47 -0.40
C ILE A 47 8.05 -0.18 -1.63
N GLU A 48 8.09 0.51 -2.76
CA GLU A 48 8.67 -0.02 -4.00
C GLU A 48 10.16 -0.37 -3.84
N ARG A 49 10.91 0.47 -3.12
CA ARG A 49 12.30 0.20 -2.78
C ARG A 49 12.43 -1.03 -1.89
N ALA A 50 11.66 -1.13 -0.82
CA ALA A 50 11.70 -2.29 0.09
C ALA A 50 11.26 -3.58 -0.63
N ILE A 51 10.31 -3.51 -1.57
CA ILE A 51 9.89 -4.66 -2.38
C ILE A 51 11.05 -5.10 -3.27
N SER A 52 11.73 -4.16 -3.91
CA SER A 52 12.90 -4.42 -4.75
C SER A 52 14.07 -5.00 -3.96
N GLU A 53 14.26 -4.58 -2.71
CA GLU A 53 15.28 -5.09 -1.77
C GLU A 53 14.87 -6.42 -1.12
N GLY A 54 13.62 -6.87 -1.31
CA GLY A 54 13.09 -8.08 -0.66
C GLY A 54 12.80 -7.91 0.84
N SER A 55 12.91 -6.69 1.38
CA SER A 55 12.74 -6.34 2.79
C SER A 55 11.36 -5.77 3.12
N PHE A 56 10.45 -5.70 2.14
CA PHE A 56 9.12 -5.14 2.35
C PHE A 56 8.26 -6.00 3.28
N VAL A 57 7.86 -5.44 4.42
CA VAL A 57 6.96 -6.05 5.40
C VAL A 57 5.63 -5.31 5.40
N TYR A 58 4.58 -5.92 4.85
CA TYR A 58 3.27 -5.27 4.68
C TYR A 58 2.69 -4.72 5.99
N SER A 59 2.75 -5.50 7.07
CA SER A 59 2.26 -5.12 8.40
C SER A 59 3.02 -3.95 9.02
N ALA A 60 4.27 -3.71 8.63
CA ALA A 60 5.04 -2.57 9.12
C ALA A 60 4.58 -1.23 8.52
N PHE A 61 4.02 -1.27 7.30
CA PHE A 61 3.50 -0.09 6.61
C PHE A 61 2.00 0.10 6.85
N PHE A 62 1.26 -1.00 7.03
CA PHE A 62 -0.18 -1.01 7.20
C PHE A 62 -0.59 -1.93 8.37
N PRO A 63 -0.30 -1.54 9.63
CA PRO A 63 -0.54 -2.38 10.80
C PRO A 63 -2.03 -2.70 11.02
N ASP A 64 -2.91 -1.73 10.74
CA ASP A 64 -4.36 -1.88 10.88
C ASP A 64 -5.06 -2.45 9.64
N SER A 65 -4.32 -2.80 8.58
CA SER A 65 -4.94 -3.35 7.38
C SER A 65 -5.37 -4.80 7.64
N PRO A 66 -6.65 -5.16 7.40
CA PRO A 66 -7.09 -6.55 7.46
C PRO A 66 -6.37 -7.44 6.43
N ARG A 67 -5.68 -6.84 5.46
CA ARG A 67 -4.86 -7.54 4.47
C ARG A 67 -3.45 -7.86 4.97
N ALA A 68 -3.02 -7.29 6.10
CA ALA A 68 -1.70 -7.55 6.67
C ALA A 68 -1.51 -9.05 7.01
N ALA A 69 -2.54 -9.70 7.55
CA ALA A 69 -2.52 -11.14 7.83
C ALA A 69 -2.47 -11.99 6.54
N LEU A 70 -3.22 -11.59 5.51
CA LEU A 70 -3.27 -12.27 4.21
C LEU A 70 -1.94 -12.15 3.43
N MET A 71 -1.24 -11.03 3.58
CA MET A 71 0.02 -10.75 2.86
C MET A 71 1.26 -11.23 3.62
N ALA A 72 1.14 -11.52 4.92
CA ALA A 72 2.19 -12.10 5.74
C ALA A 72 2.38 -13.61 5.48
N ALA A 73 1.37 -14.30 4.96
CA ALA A 73 1.45 -15.73 4.70
C ALA A 73 2.32 -16.01 3.45
N PRO A 74 3.49 -16.69 3.58
CA PRO A 74 4.15 -17.28 2.44
C PRO A 74 3.28 -18.45 1.98
N GLY A 75 2.66 -18.30 0.81
CA GLY A 75 2.06 -19.38 0.02
C GLY A 75 1.35 -20.47 0.82
N LEU A 76 0.04 -20.35 0.95
CA LEU A 76 -0.76 -21.57 0.99
C LEU A 76 -1.10 -21.96 -0.46
N PRO A 77 -0.55 -23.07 -0.96
CA PRO A 77 -1.26 -23.87 -1.95
C PRO A 77 -1.51 -25.31 -1.44
N PRO A 78 -2.50 -26.03 -1.99
CA PRO A 78 -3.71 -25.61 -2.69
C PRO A 78 -4.95 -25.57 -1.78
#